data_AF-I0R1Y5-F1
#
_entry.id   AF-I0R1Y5-F1
#
_cell.length_a   1.000
_cell.length_b   1.000
_cell.length_c   1.000
_cell.angle_alpha   90.00
_cell.angle_beta   90.00
_cell.angle_gamma   90.00
#
_symmetry.space_group_name_H-M   'P 1'
#
loop_
_entity.id
_entity.type
_entity.pdbx_description
1 polymer ?
#
loop_
_entity_poly.entity_id
_entity_poly.type
_entity_poly.pdbx_seq_one_letter_code
_entity_poly.pdbx_strand_id
1 'polypeptide(L)'
;MSHAEQMRFVCQVLEQNDIVPQDRSSMRILEIGSYNVNGGVRALFEGVKEYVGVDLVSGPGVDLVSPGHQVSEELGPFDLVIATEVFEHDANWSLTLEKMITLLRPGGTCIVTCASTGRPEHGTERTTPSQSPGTSSGELSWYRNITKDELLTTVTTLSLWPLQVEYEPWAFDLYLWARKWDPREGPKPKTLSKPGLPTIRVRSITPVWLKILRSPIFLLARALGQSQPHLVDNFATNYWKVFRLAKAFVVGPVP
;
A
#
# COMPACT_ATOMS: atom_id res chain seq x y z
N MET A 1 -2.96 -7.19 -4.14
CA MET A 1 -4.23 -7.28 -4.93
C MET A 1 -5.11 -6.08 -4.62
N SER A 2 -5.71 -5.42 -5.62
CA SER A 2 -6.47 -4.17 -5.38
C SER A 2 -7.80 -4.41 -4.65
N HIS A 3 -8.20 -3.48 -3.79
CA HIS A 3 -9.53 -3.47 -3.16
C HIS A 3 -10.08 -2.06 -2.91
N ALA A 4 -11.37 -1.99 -2.59
CA ALA A 4 -12.12 -0.73 -2.61
C ALA A 4 -11.64 0.34 -1.62
N GLU A 5 -11.24 -0.05 -0.39
CA GLU A 5 -10.75 0.90 0.62
C GLU A 5 -9.46 1.60 0.19
N GLN A 6 -8.53 0.83 -0.34
CA GLN A 6 -7.25 1.29 -0.85
C GLN A 6 -7.44 2.22 -2.04
N MET A 7 -8.25 1.81 -3.03
CA MET A 7 -8.58 2.66 -4.17
C MET A 7 -9.24 3.97 -3.74
N ARG A 8 -10.12 3.92 -2.74
CA ARG A 8 -10.77 5.10 -2.18
C ARG A 8 -9.76 6.04 -1.53
N PHE A 9 -8.81 5.53 -0.76
CA PHE A 9 -7.74 6.35 -0.19
C PHE A 9 -6.96 7.07 -1.30
N VAL A 10 -6.53 6.33 -2.33
CA VAL A 10 -5.80 6.92 -3.47
C VAL A 10 -6.64 8.01 -4.14
N CYS A 11 -7.89 7.74 -4.52
CA CYS A 11 -8.75 8.75 -5.15
C CYS A 11 -8.91 10.00 -4.26
N GLN A 12 -9.13 9.83 -2.95
CA GLN A 12 -9.28 10.95 -2.03
C GLN A 12 -7.99 11.78 -1.91
N VAL A 13 -6.82 11.12 -1.90
CA VAL A 13 -5.53 11.83 -1.92
C VAL A 13 -5.40 12.67 -3.18
N LEU A 14 -5.67 12.08 -4.35
CA LEU A 14 -5.51 12.77 -5.62
C LEU A 14 -6.48 13.94 -5.78
N GLU A 15 -7.77 13.73 -5.47
CA GLU A 15 -8.84 14.72 -5.66
C GLU A 15 -8.78 15.87 -4.66
N GLN A 16 -8.58 15.58 -3.36
CA GLN A 16 -8.67 16.61 -2.31
C GLN A 16 -7.44 17.51 -2.22
N ASN A 17 -6.35 17.14 -2.90
CA ASN A 17 -5.07 17.82 -2.81
C ASN A 17 -4.51 18.25 -4.16
N ASP A 18 -5.33 18.18 -5.22
CA ASP A 18 -4.99 18.60 -6.58
C ASP A 18 -3.64 18.03 -7.05
N ILE A 19 -3.41 16.76 -6.74
CA ILE A 19 -2.14 16.08 -7.05
C ILE A 19 -2.02 15.82 -8.56
N VAL A 20 -3.16 15.54 -9.19
CA VAL A 20 -3.28 15.34 -10.64
C VAL A 20 -4.10 16.50 -11.20
N PRO A 21 -3.44 17.57 -11.67
CA PRO A 21 -4.13 18.72 -12.26
C PRO A 21 -4.97 18.34 -13.48
N GLN A 22 -5.87 19.26 -13.88
CA GLN A 22 -6.67 19.13 -15.11
C GLN A 22 -5.77 18.94 -16.34
N ASP A 23 -4.76 19.82 -16.51
CA ASP A 23 -3.68 19.59 -17.48
C ASP A 23 -2.57 18.75 -16.84
N ARG A 24 -2.65 17.44 -17.08
CA ARG A 24 -1.69 16.44 -16.61
C ARG A 24 -0.77 15.93 -17.72
N SER A 25 -0.82 16.54 -18.91
CA SER A 25 -0.09 16.10 -20.11
C SER A 25 1.44 16.15 -19.98
N SER A 26 1.95 16.79 -18.93
CA SER A 26 3.37 16.85 -18.58
C SER A 26 3.78 15.88 -17.47
N MET A 27 2.82 15.28 -16.74
CA MET A 27 3.10 14.46 -15.58
C MET A 27 3.68 13.10 -15.94
N ARG A 28 4.68 12.68 -15.18
CA ARG A 28 5.24 11.32 -15.23
C ARG A 28 4.90 10.59 -13.93
N ILE A 29 4.37 9.38 -14.06
CA ILE A 29 3.93 8.54 -12.94
C ILE A 29 4.68 7.21 -12.96
N LEU A 30 5.11 6.74 -11.79
CA LEU A 30 5.67 5.39 -11.59
C LEU A 30 4.80 4.59 -10.63
N GLU A 31 4.45 3.37 -11.01
CA GLU A 31 3.76 2.39 -10.18
C GLU A 31 4.71 1.22 -9.89
N ILE A 32 4.98 0.95 -8.61
CA ILE A 32 5.68 -0.26 -8.16
C ILE A 32 4.64 -1.29 -7.76
N GLY A 33 4.77 -2.53 -8.25
CA GLY A 33 3.77 -3.59 -8.06
C GLY A 33 2.55 -3.40 -8.96
N SER A 34 2.80 -3.18 -10.25
CA SER A 34 1.79 -2.78 -11.25
C SER A 34 0.99 -3.93 -11.89
N TYR A 35 1.30 -5.20 -11.55
CA TYR A 35 0.61 -6.33 -12.15
C TYR A 35 -0.90 -6.27 -11.83
N ASN A 36 -1.70 -6.10 -12.87
CA ASN A 36 -3.13 -5.96 -12.78
C ASN A 36 -3.81 -7.33 -12.68
N VAL A 37 -4.18 -7.71 -11.46
CA VAL A 37 -4.94 -8.93 -11.16
C VAL A 37 -6.45 -8.73 -11.30
N ASN A 38 -6.97 -7.59 -10.81
CA ASN A 38 -8.41 -7.35 -10.65
C ASN A 38 -8.80 -5.87 -10.74
N GLY A 39 -8.01 -5.07 -11.44
CA GLY A 39 -8.02 -3.61 -11.43
C GLY A 39 -6.75 -3.04 -10.79
N GLY A 40 -6.53 -1.75 -10.96
CA GLY A 40 -5.37 -1.05 -10.42
C GLY A 40 -5.51 0.46 -10.52
N VAL A 41 -4.52 1.18 -10.01
CA VAL A 41 -4.55 2.66 -9.95
C VAL A 41 -4.24 3.31 -11.29
N ARG A 42 -3.68 2.58 -12.28
CA ARG A 42 -3.34 3.11 -13.61
C ARG A 42 -4.49 3.89 -14.28
N ALA A 43 -5.72 3.41 -14.16
CA ALA A 43 -6.90 4.08 -14.75
C ALA A 43 -7.15 5.50 -14.20
N LEU A 44 -6.61 5.83 -13.02
CA LEU A 44 -6.72 7.17 -12.44
C LEU A 44 -5.81 8.21 -13.15
N PHE A 45 -4.87 7.74 -13.96
CA PHE A 45 -3.82 8.55 -14.57
C PHE A 45 -3.92 8.60 -16.11
N GLU A 46 -5.12 8.38 -16.67
CA GLU A 46 -5.33 8.62 -18.10
C GLU A 46 -5.00 10.07 -18.48
N GLY A 47 -4.28 10.25 -19.61
CA GLY A 47 -3.89 11.56 -20.13
C GLY A 47 -2.59 12.15 -19.57
N VAL A 48 -1.87 11.42 -18.70
CA VAL A 48 -0.52 11.81 -18.27
C VAL A 48 0.50 11.65 -19.39
N LYS A 49 1.64 12.35 -19.30
CA LYS A 49 2.74 12.23 -20.27
C LYS A 49 3.27 10.80 -20.37
N GLU A 50 3.47 10.20 -19.21
CA GLU A 50 4.08 8.88 -19.09
C GLU A 50 3.60 8.21 -17.81
N TYR A 51 3.28 6.93 -17.94
CA TYR A 51 2.96 6.06 -16.82
C TYR A 51 3.79 4.78 -16.97
N VAL A 52 4.66 4.49 -16.01
CA VAL A 52 5.50 3.30 -16.01
C VAL A 52 5.07 2.37 -14.88
N GLY A 53 4.62 1.16 -15.24
CA GLY A 53 4.35 0.08 -14.30
C GLY A 53 5.55 -0.84 -14.17
N VAL A 54 6.01 -1.05 -12.93
CA VAL A 54 7.08 -1.99 -12.58
C VAL A 54 6.49 -3.16 -11.82
N ASP A 55 6.92 -4.37 -12.14
CA ASP A 55 6.60 -5.57 -11.35
C ASP A 55 7.71 -6.63 -11.48
N LEU A 56 7.66 -7.68 -10.66
CA LEU A 56 8.63 -8.77 -10.68
C LEU A 56 8.47 -9.70 -11.89
N VAL A 57 7.29 -9.71 -12.49
CA VAL A 57 6.95 -10.56 -13.64
C VAL A 57 6.21 -9.79 -14.71
N SER A 58 6.40 -10.16 -15.96
CA SER A 58 5.64 -9.59 -17.08
C SER A 58 4.15 -9.94 -16.98
N GLY A 59 3.27 -9.00 -17.31
CA GLY A 59 1.84 -9.24 -17.38
C GLY A 59 1.02 -7.97 -17.57
N PRO A 60 -0.31 -8.04 -17.37
CA PRO A 60 -1.19 -6.89 -17.51
C PRO A 60 -0.74 -5.73 -16.62
N GLY A 61 -0.58 -4.54 -17.19
CA GLY A 61 -0.19 -3.34 -16.45
C GLY A 61 1.32 -3.19 -16.18
N VAL A 62 2.16 -4.13 -16.61
CA VAL A 62 3.62 -4.09 -16.39
C VAL A 62 4.35 -3.63 -17.65
N ASP A 63 5.09 -2.53 -17.55
CA ASP A 63 5.93 -1.98 -18.62
C ASP A 63 7.41 -2.37 -18.44
N LEU A 64 7.87 -2.52 -17.20
CA LEU A 64 9.24 -2.89 -16.84
C LEU A 64 9.25 -4.03 -15.81
N VAL A 65 9.97 -5.10 -16.12
CA VAL A 65 10.18 -6.22 -15.19
C VAL A 65 11.42 -5.96 -14.34
N SER A 66 11.24 -5.66 -13.06
CA SER A 66 12.31 -5.38 -12.11
C SER A 66 11.80 -5.46 -10.66
N PRO A 67 12.64 -5.90 -9.70
CA PRO A 67 12.41 -5.60 -8.29
C PRO A 67 12.33 -4.10 -8.04
N GLY A 68 11.41 -3.67 -7.18
CA GLY A 68 11.18 -2.25 -6.89
C GLY A 68 12.43 -1.52 -6.39
N HIS A 69 13.21 -2.15 -5.52
CA HIS A 69 14.48 -1.61 -5.01
C HIS A 69 15.62 -1.58 -6.05
N GLN A 70 15.47 -2.22 -7.22
CA GLN A 70 16.49 -2.31 -8.27
C GLN A 70 16.18 -1.47 -9.51
N VAL A 71 15.06 -0.73 -9.52
CA VAL A 71 14.72 0.14 -10.65
C VAL A 71 15.85 1.15 -10.92
N SER A 72 16.22 1.32 -12.18
CA SER A 72 17.27 2.26 -12.58
C SER A 72 16.89 3.70 -12.24
N GLU A 73 17.82 4.47 -11.69
CA GLU A 73 17.61 5.89 -11.37
C GLU A 73 17.44 6.76 -12.62
N GLU A 74 17.94 6.29 -13.77
CA GLU A 74 17.79 6.94 -15.08
C GLU A 74 16.33 7.00 -15.55
N LEU A 75 15.46 6.15 -14.98
CA LEU A 75 14.03 6.16 -15.28
C LEU A 75 13.35 7.45 -14.77
N GLY A 76 13.85 8.01 -13.67
CA GLY A 76 13.31 9.20 -13.04
C GLY A 76 13.80 10.52 -13.68
N PRO A 77 13.40 11.67 -13.11
CA PRO A 77 12.50 11.79 -11.98
C PRO A 77 11.02 11.76 -12.39
N PHE A 78 10.16 11.35 -11.45
CA PHE A 78 8.69 11.27 -11.57
C PHE A 78 8.00 12.33 -10.71
N ASP A 79 6.81 12.75 -11.12
CA ASP A 79 5.93 13.66 -10.36
C ASP A 79 5.24 12.94 -9.20
N LEU A 80 4.88 11.67 -9.43
CA LEU A 80 4.23 10.81 -8.46
C LEU A 80 4.78 9.38 -8.59
N VAL A 81 5.06 8.77 -7.44
CA VAL A 81 5.43 7.36 -7.33
C VAL A 81 4.45 6.70 -6.37
N ILE A 82 3.86 5.59 -6.78
CA ILE A 82 2.82 4.88 -6.03
C ILE A 82 3.14 3.39 -5.91
N ALA A 83 2.87 2.82 -4.73
CA ALA A 83 2.92 1.38 -4.51
C ALA A 83 1.65 0.93 -3.79
N THR A 84 1.02 -0.12 -4.29
CA THR A 84 -0.32 -0.53 -3.91
C THR A 84 -0.34 -2.01 -3.50
N GLU A 85 -0.41 -2.30 -2.20
CA GLU A 85 -0.36 -3.66 -1.65
C GLU A 85 0.92 -4.41 -2.07
N VAL A 86 2.07 -3.78 -1.80
CA VAL A 86 3.40 -4.28 -2.20
C VAL A 86 4.27 -4.62 -1.00
N PHE A 87 4.31 -3.75 0.02
CA PHE A 87 5.34 -3.83 1.05
C PHE A 87 5.21 -5.08 1.91
N GLU A 88 4.00 -5.60 2.08
CA GLU A 88 3.74 -6.86 2.77
C GLU A 88 4.23 -8.09 2.00
N HIS A 89 4.56 -7.94 0.72
CA HIS A 89 5.10 -8.97 -0.17
C HIS A 89 6.58 -8.76 -0.54
N ASP A 90 7.20 -7.67 -0.05
CA ASP A 90 8.58 -7.34 -0.35
C ASP A 90 9.46 -7.38 0.90
N ALA A 91 10.32 -8.40 0.99
CA ALA A 91 11.32 -8.50 2.07
C ALA A 91 12.28 -7.29 2.13
N ASN A 92 12.42 -6.56 1.02
CA ASN A 92 13.23 -5.35 0.88
C ASN A 92 12.39 -4.08 0.81
N TRP A 93 11.16 -4.07 1.35
CA TRP A 93 10.22 -2.94 1.24
C TRP A 93 10.83 -1.58 1.61
N SER A 94 11.75 -1.54 2.59
CA SER A 94 12.41 -0.30 3.02
C SER A 94 13.36 0.24 1.95
N LEU A 95 14.09 -0.63 1.26
CA LEU A 95 14.93 -0.28 0.09
C LEU A 95 14.07 0.08 -1.11
N THR A 96 12.92 -0.57 -1.28
CA THR A 96 11.94 -0.21 -2.32
C THR A 96 11.40 1.19 -2.06
N LEU A 97 11.03 1.52 -0.82
CA LEU A 97 10.60 2.88 -0.45
C LEU A 97 11.71 3.91 -0.68
N GLU A 98 12.96 3.60 -0.33
CA GLU A 98 14.10 4.47 -0.63
C GLU A 98 14.24 4.69 -2.13
N LYS A 99 14.18 3.64 -2.94
CA LYS A 99 14.25 3.73 -4.40
C LYS A 99 13.11 4.58 -4.98
N MET A 100 11.87 4.38 -4.53
CA MET A 100 10.73 5.23 -4.89
C MET A 100 11.02 6.72 -4.63
N ILE A 101 11.67 7.04 -3.51
CA ILE A 101 12.02 8.42 -3.14
C ILE A 101 13.15 8.95 -4.02
N THR A 102 14.17 8.16 -4.36
CA THR A 102 15.22 8.62 -5.30
C THR A 102 14.64 8.99 -6.65
N LEU A 103 13.67 8.22 -7.14
CA LEU A 103 12.98 8.40 -8.42
C LEU A 103 11.96 9.54 -8.42
N LEU A 104 11.58 10.08 -7.26
CA LEU A 104 10.72 11.27 -7.17
C LEU A 104 11.49 12.55 -7.46
N ARG A 105 10.87 13.50 -8.17
CA ARG A 105 11.39 14.87 -8.20
C ARG A 105 11.24 15.55 -6.83
N PRO A 106 12.05 16.58 -6.51
CA PRO A 106 11.78 17.45 -5.38
C PRO A 106 10.34 17.98 -5.41
N GLY A 107 9.65 17.88 -4.27
CA GLY A 107 8.24 18.26 -4.14
C GLY A 107 7.22 17.28 -4.73
N GLY A 108 7.66 16.16 -5.33
CA GLY A 108 6.78 15.12 -5.87
C GLY A 108 6.06 14.31 -4.79
N THR A 109 5.05 13.54 -5.21
CA THR A 109 4.13 12.82 -4.29
C THR A 109 4.45 11.33 -4.21
N CYS A 110 4.53 10.80 -2.99
CA CYS A 110 4.61 9.38 -2.71
C CYS A 110 3.29 8.89 -2.09
N ILE A 111 2.73 7.81 -2.64
CA ILE A 111 1.56 7.13 -2.08
C ILE A 111 1.90 5.66 -1.87
N VAL A 112 1.65 5.15 -0.67
CA VAL A 112 1.83 3.73 -0.36
C VAL A 112 0.58 3.20 0.33
N THR A 113 0.13 2.02 -0.08
CA THR A 113 -0.75 1.18 0.73
C THR A 113 -0.10 -0.18 0.96
N CYS A 114 -0.28 -0.73 2.15
CA CYS A 114 0.18 -2.07 2.46
C CYS A 114 -0.62 -2.71 3.60
N ALA A 115 -0.59 -4.03 3.65
CA ALA A 115 -1.17 -4.78 4.74
C ALA A 115 -0.46 -4.48 6.07
N SER A 116 -1.25 -4.41 7.13
CA SER A 116 -0.79 -4.09 8.48
C SER A 116 -1.40 -5.00 9.53
N THR A 117 -1.11 -4.72 10.80
CA THR A 117 -1.45 -5.55 11.95
C THR A 117 -2.90 -6.04 11.90
N GLY A 118 -3.10 -7.36 11.92
CA GLY A 118 -4.41 -8.00 11.85
C GLY A 118 -4.89 -8.36 10.45
N ARG A 119 -4.22 -7.92 9.38
CA ARG A 119 -4.51 -8.38 8.02
C ARG A 119 -4.12 -9.86 7.88
N PRO A 120 -5.01 -10.73 7.39
CA PRO A 120 -4.64 -12.11 7.11
C PRO A 120 -3.63 -12.18 5.97
N GLU A 121 -2.70 -13.13 6.10
CA GLU A 121 -1.83 -13.53 5.00
C GLU A 121 -2.66 -13.89 3.76
N HIS A 122 -2.17 -13.43 2.62
CA HIS A 122 -2.73 -13.63 1.30
C HIS A 122 -1.60 -13.65 0.26
N GLY A 123 -1.87 -14.10 -0.96
CA GLY A 123 -0.89 -13.99 -2.04
C GLY A 123 0.35 -14.89 -1.91
N THR A 124 0.34 -15.89 -1.03
CA THR A 124 1.46 -16.82 -0.81
C THR A 124 1.08 -18.25 -1.14
N GLU A 125 2.07 -19.15 -1.24
CA GLU A 125 1.87 -20.61 -1.41
C GLU A 125 0.90 -21.18 -0.37
N ARG A 126 0.93 -20.64 0.84
CA ARG A 126 0.16 -21.12 2.00
C ARG A 126 -1.31 -20.71 1.95
N THR A 127 -1.69 -19.78 1.08
CA THR A 127 -3.00 -19.12 1.11
C THR A 127 -3.65 -19.04 -0.27
N THR A 128 -3.44 -17.93 -0.98
CA THR A 128 -4.12 -17.58 -2.21
C THR A 128 -3.10 -17.11 -3.26
N PRO A 129 -2.29 -18.03 -3.82
CA PRO A 129 -1.17 -17.68 -4.71
C PRO A 129 -1.53 -16.77 -5.88
N SER A 130 -2.73 -16.92 -6.43
CA SER A 130 -3.23 -16.12 -7.56
C SER A 130 -3.39 -14.63 -7.26
N GLN A 131 -3.29 -14.21 -5.99
CA GLN A 131 -3.46 -12.82 -5.57
C GLN A 131 -2.15 -12.00 -5.59
N SER A 132 -1.00 -12.67 -5.78
CA SER A 132 0.31 -12.02 -5.89
C SER A 132 1.21 -12.76 -6.90
N PRO A 133 0.98 -12.55 -8.21
CA PRO A 133 1.84 -13.12 -9.24
C PRO A 133 3.30 -12.70 -9.05
N GLY A 134 4.24 -13.63 -9.22
CA GLY A 134 5.68 -13.35 -9.08
C GLY A 134 6.25 -13.40 -7.66
N THR A 135 5.43 -13.27 -6.62
CA THR A 135 5.85 -13.44 -5.21
C THR A 135 5.19 -14.63 -4.53
N SER A 136 4.34 -15.39 -5.20
CA SER A 136 3.54 -16.42 -4.55
C SER A 136 4.21 -17.78 -4.43
N SER A 137 5.47 -17.96 -4.85
CA SER A 137 6.16 -19.24 -4.83
C SER A 137 7.66 -19.16 -4.53
N GLY A 138 8.21 -20.23 -3.95
CA GLY A 138 9.64 -20.40 -3.68
C GLY A 138 10.18 -19.40 -2.66
N GLU A 139 11.45 -19.00 -2.82
CA GLU A 139 12.13 -18.05 -1.94
C GLU A 139 11.49 -16.65 -1.95
N LEU A 140 10.70 -16.34 -2.98
CA LEU A 140 9.95 -15.08 -3.09
C LEU A 140 8.59 -15.11 -2.39
N SER A 141 8.15 -16.27 -1.85
CA SER A 141 6.90 -16.45 -1.07
C SER A 141 7.00 -15.86 0.35
N TRP A 142 7.39 -14.59 0.40
CA TRP A 142 7.47 -13.78 1.61
C TRP A 142 6.14 -13.06 1.87
N TYR A 143 5.75 -13.00 3.14
CA TYR A 143 4.65 -12.15 3.58
C TYR A 143 4.91 -11.65 5.00
N ARG A 144 4.73 -10.35 5.23
CA ARG A 144 4.66 -9.79 6.59
C ARG A 144 3.86 -8.51 6.63
N ASN A 145 2.95 -8.40 7.58
CA ASN A 145 2.29 -7.14 7.89
C ASN A 145 3.34 -6.08 8.28
N ILE A 146 3.18 -4.87 7.76
CA ILE A 146 4.02 -3.72 8.10
C ILE A 146 3.36 -2.95 9.23
N THR A 147 4.09 -2.63 10.28
CA THR A 147 3.54 -1.84 11.40
C THR A 147 3.63 -0.35 11.12
N LYS A 148 2.79 0.44 11.82
CA LYS A 148 2.78 1.90 11.64
C LYS A 148 4.12 2.50 12.06
N ASP A 149 4.69 1.98 13.15
CA ASP A 149 5.94 2.47 13.72
C ASP A 149 7.13 2.17 12.82
N GLU A 150 7.18 0.97 12.20
CA GLU A 150 8.20 0.65 11.20
C GLU A 150 8.13 1.60 10.01
N LEU A 151 6.94 1.78 9.42
CA LEU A 151 6.76 2.67 8.28
C LEU A 151 7.14 4.12 8.60
N LEU A 152 6.69 4.64 9.75
CA LEU A 152 7.02 5.99 10.20
C LEU A 152 8.52 6.15 10.47
N THR A 153 9.15 5.17 11.11
CA THR A 153 10.59 5.20 11.39
C THR A 153 11.37 5.26 10.09
N THR A 154 11.05 4.40 9.11
CA THR A 154 11.72 4.44 7.80
C THR A 154 11.48 5.77 7.08
N VAL A 155 10.22 6.23 6.98
CA VAL A 155 9.88 7.49 6.31
C VAL A 155 10.59 8.70 6.94
N THR A 156 10.69 8.76 8.27
CA THR A 156 11.31 9.91 8.95
C THR A 156 12.81 10.02 8.70
N THR A 157 13.50 8.91 8.44
CA THR A 157 14.93 8.89 8.09
C THR A 157 15.22 9.35 6.65
N LEU A 158 14.21 9.32 5.77
CA LEU A 158 14.36 9.63 4.35
C LEU A 158 14.04 11.11 4.05
N SER A 159 14.34 11.58 2.85
CA SER A 159 13.95 12.92 2.36
C SER A 159 12.46 13.02 2.02
N LEU A 160 11.61 12.37 2.80
CA LEU A 160 10.17 12.33 2.65
C LEU A 160 9.51 13.04 3.85
N TRP A 161 8.53 13.88 3.56
CA TRP A 161 7.69 14.52 4.56
C TRP A 161 6.31 13.83 4.57
N PRO A 162 6.00 13.01 5.59
CA PRO A 162 4.70 12.36 5.69
C PRO A 162 3.60 13.40 5.97
N LEU A 163 2.67 13.52 5.02
CA LEU A 163 1.50 14.37 5.16
C LEU A 163 0.39 13.62 5.89
N GLN A 164 0.28 12.31 5.65
CA GLN A 164 -0.64 11.42 6.35
C GLN A 164 -0.09 10.00 6.47
N VAL A 165 -0.21 9.42 7.66
CA VAL A 165 -0.02 7.98 7.90
C VAL A 165 -1.16 7.47 8.75
N GLU A 166 -2.05 6.71 8.13
CA GLU A 166 -3.29 6.24 8.74
C GLU A 166 -3.40 4.72 8.66
N TYR A 167 -3.93 4.13 9.72
CA TYR A 167 -4.25 2.71 9.76
C TYR A 167 -5.76 2.57 9.60
N GLU A 168 -6.19 1.86 8.56
CA GLU A 168 -7.59 1.57 8.29
C GLU A 168 -7.98 0.29 9.04
N PRO A 169 -8.85 0.38 10.05
CA PRO A 169 -9.06 -0.71 11.02
C PRO A 169 -9.94 -1.87 10.51
N TRP A 170 -10.57 -1.73 9.35
CA TRP A 170 -11.50 -2.69 8.80
C TRP A 170 -10.92 -3.47 7.63
N ALA A 171 -10.04 -2.86 6.84
CA ALA A 171 -9.17 -3.47 5.88
C ALA A 171 -7.94 -4.04 6.59
N PHE A 172 -7.48 -3.44 7.68
CA PHE A 172 -6.20 -3.72 8.35
C PHE A 172 -5.00 -3.28 7.50
N ASP A 173 -5.12 -2.14 6.81
CA ASP A 173 -4.07 -1.62 5.93
C ASP A 173 -3.49 -0.31 6.48
N LEU A 174 -2.24 -0.05 6.14
CA LEU A 174 -1.60 1.24 6.33
C LEU A 174 -1.61 2.04 5.04
N TYR A 175 -1.96 3.31 5.18
CA TYR A 175 -2.02 4.27 4.11
C TYR A 175 -1.05 5.41 4.39
N LEU A 176 -0.10 5.60 3.48
CA LEU A 176 0.87 6.69 3.50
C LEU A 176 0.60 7.59 2.31
N TRP A 177 0.51 8.88 2.61
CA TRP A 177 0.66 9.95 1.62
C TRP A 177 1.72 10.92 2.09
N ALA A 178 2.70 11.17 1.22
CA ALA A 178 3.85 11.98 1.57
C ALA A 178 4.38 12.76 0.38
N ARG A 179 5.21 13.77 0.68
CA ARG A 179 5.86 14.63 -0.30
C ARG A 179 7.36 14.51 -0.18
N LYS A 180 8.08 14.35 -1.29
CA LYS A 180 9.55 14.45 -1.28
C LYS A 180 9.94 15.87 -0.90
N TRP A 181 10.74 16.01 0.15
CA TRP A 181 11.19 17.31 0.61
C TRP A 181 12.12 17.94 -0.43
N ASP A 182 11.91 19.22 -0.73
CA ASP A 182 12.80 20.00 -1.57
C ASP A 182 13.81 20.73 -0.67
N PRO A 183 15.12 20.42 -0.77
CA PRO A 183 16.14 21.12 0.03
C PRO A 183 16.13 22.65 -0.17
N ARG A 184 15.62 23.13 -1.30
CA ARG A 184 15.49 24.58 -1.59
C ARG A 184 14.43 25.27 -0.72
N GLU A 185 13.51 24.52 -0.12
CA GLU A 185 12.48 25.02 0.80
C GLU A 185 13.00 25.17 2.24
N GLY A 186 14.27 24.84 2.51
CA GLY A 186 14.89 24.92 3.82
C GLY A 186 14.87 23.60 4.59
N PRO A 187 14.90 23.61 5.93
CA PRO A 187 14.94 22.39 6.73
C PRO A 187 13.61 21.62 6.68
N LYS A 188 13.68 20.29 6.55
CA LYS A 188 12.50 19.41 6.57
C LYS A 188 11.70 19.60 7.86
N PRO A 189 10.37 19.77 7.79
CA PRO A 189 9.52 19.88 8.97
C PRO A 189 9.63 18.64 9.86
N LYS A 190 9.60 18.86 11.18
CA LYS A 190 9.57 17.78 12.18
C LYS A 190 8.16 17.25 12.46
N THR A 191 7.12 17.96 12.00
CA THR A 191 5.73 17.59 12.24
C THR A 191 5.26 16.53 11.23
N LEU A 192 4.48 15.56 11.72
CA LEU A 192 3.63 14.72 10.88
C LEU A 192 2.45 15.59 10.46
N SER A 193 2.25 15.79 9.15
CA SER A 193 1.31 16.75 8.54
C SER A 193 1.75 18.22 8.48
N LYS A 194 1.24 18.90 7.44
CA LYS A 194 1.35 20.34 7.25
C LYS A 194 0.14 21.02 7.91
N PRO A 195 0.34 22.03 8.78
CA PRO A 195 -0.78 22.80 9.34
C PRO A 195 -1.69 23.34 8.24
N GLY A 196 -3.00 23.13 8.38
CA GLY A 196 -4.01 23.61 7.43
C GLY A 196 -4.33 22.68 6.26
N LEU A 197 -3.60 21.57 6.08
CA LEU A 197 -4.02 20.52 5.15
C LEU A 197 -5.12 19.66 5.79
N PRO A 198 -6.25 19.42 5.09
CA PRO A 198 -7.29 18.54 5.60
C PRO A 198 -6.73 17.11 5.75
N THR A 199 -6.88 16.52 6.94
CA THR A 199 -6.64 15.08 7.10
C THR A 199 -7.68 14.33 6.29
N ILE A 200 -7.25 13.49 5.36
CA ILE A 200 -8.15 12.67 4.57
C ILE A 200 -8.72 11.62 5.50
N ARG A 201 -9.94 11.81 6.00
CA ARG A 201 -10.62 10.74 6.74
C ARG A 201 -11.18 9.75 5.73
N VAL A 202 -10.48 8.65 5.54
CA VAL A 202 -11.01 7.52 4.76
C VAL A 202 -12.11 6.88 5.60
N ARG A 203 -13.36 7.29 5.35
CA ARG A 203 -14.51 6.57 5.93
C ARG A 203 -14.55 5.20 5.28
N SER A 204 -14.26 4.18 6.08
CA SER A 204 -14.38 2.77 5.72
C SER A 204 -15.71 2.48 5.01
N ILE A 205 -15.63 2.10 3.74
CA ILE A 205 -16.77 1.61 2.96
C ILE A 205 -17.04 0.12 3.18
N THR A 206 -16.31 -0.51 4.11
CA THR A 206 -16.43 -1.91 4.44
C THR A 206 -17.87 -2.18 4.88
N PRO A 207 -18.57 -3.13 4.22
CA PRO A 207 -19.93 -3.51 4.57
C PRO A 207 -20.09 -3.83 6.05
N VAL A 208 -21.23 -3.47 6.64
CA VAL A 208 -21.49 -3.65 8.08
C VAL A 208 -21.31 -5.11 8.52
N TRP A 209 -21.74 -6.08 7.71
CA TRP A 209 -21.56 -7.49 8.03
C TRP A 209 -20.07 -7.91 8.07
N LEU A 210 -19.22 -7.34 7.20
CA LEU A 210 -17.77 -7.54 7.25
C LEU A 210 -17.16 -6.89 8.49
N LYS A 211 -17.68 -5.72 8.91
CA LYS A 211 -17.27 -5.08 10.16
C LYS A 211 -17.60 -5.95 11.37
N ILE A 212 -18.79 -6.55 11.41
CA ILE A 212 -19.16 -7.50 12.47
C ILE A 212 -18.19 -8.69 12.48
N LEU A 213 -17.94 -9.29 11.31
CA LEU A 213 -17.02 -10.42 11.17
C LEU A 213 -15.59 -10.06 11.59
N ARG A 214 -15.13 -8.84 11.29
CA ARG A 214 -13.78 -8.38 11.61
C ARG A 214 -13.65 -7.80 13.02
N SER A 215 -14.76 -7.62 13.73
CA SER A 215 -14.80 -6.96 15.04
C SER A 215 -13.92 -7.62 16.11
N PRO A 216 -13.75 -8.95 16.19
CA PRO A 216 -12.87 -9.54 17.20
C PRO A 216 -11.41 -9.15 16.99
N ILE A 217 -10.95 -9.15 15.72
CA ILE A 217 -9.60 -8.73 15.37
C ILE A 217 -9.44 -7.23 15.61
N PHE A 218 -10.43 -6.43 15.19
CA PHE A 218 -10.43 -4.99 15.42
C PHE A 218 -10.32 -4.63 16.90
N LEU A 219 -11.12 -5.26 17.76
CA LEU A 219 -11.10 -5.00 19.21
C LEU A 219 -9.75 -5.40 19.81
N LEU A 220 -9.18 -6.53 19.37
CA LEU A 220 -7.86 -6.96 19.83
C LEU A 220 -6.75 -6.01 19.37
N ALA A 221 -6.76 -5.61 18.09
CA ALA A 221 -5.84 -4.63 17.52
C ALA A 221 -5.92 -3.28 18.25
N ARG A 222 -7.14 -2.87 18.64
CA ARG A 222 -7.37 -1.65 19.42
C ARG A 222 -6.88 -1.77 20.87
N ALA A 223 -7.01 -2.94 21.49
CA ALA A 223 -6.61 -3.18 22.87
C ALA A 223 -5.09 -3.32 23.03
N LEU A 224 -4.45 -4.08 22.14
CA LEU A 224 -3.01 -4.35 22.17
C LEU A 224 -2.19 -3.29 21.42
N GLY A 225 -2.83 -2.59 20.46
CA GLY A 225 -2.21 -1.53 19.69
C GLY A 225 -0.95 -1.98 18.93
N GLN A 226 -0.04 -1.03 18.77
CA GLN A 226 1.30 -1.28 18.19
C GLN A 226 2.26 -1.96 19.19
N SER A 227 1.87 -2.16 20.44
CA SER A 227 2.76 -2.72 21.47
C SER A 227 2.98 -4.23 21.29
N GLN A 228 2.00 -4.95 20.73
CA GLN A 228 2.06 -6.41 20.57
C GLN A 228 1.44 -6.86 19.22
N PRO A 229 1.94 -6.39 18.07
CA PRO A 229 1.35 -6.68 16.75
C PRO A 229 1.34 -8.17 16.42
N HIS A 230 2.38 -8.91 16.83
CA HIS A 230 2.49 -10.36 16.63
C HIS A 230 1.34 -11.15 17.30
N LEU A 231 0.82 -10.71 18.44
CA LEU A 231 -0.32 -11.38 19.09
C LEU A 231 -1.61 -11.16 18.29
N VAL A 232 -1.78 -9.95 17.75
CA VAL A 232 -2.92 -9.60 16.90
C VAL A 232 -2.87 -10.41 15.60
N ASP A 233 -1.72 -10.49 14.95
CA ASP A 233 -1.52 -11.26 13.71
C ASP A 233 -1.74 -12.76 13.93
N ASN A 234 -1.23 -13.32 15.03
CA ASN A 234 -1.45 -14.71 15.41
C ASN A 234 -2.93 -15.00 15.67
N PHE A 235 -3.62 -14.11 16.40
CA PHE A 235 -5.06 -14.24 16.62
C PHE A 235 -5.83 -14.16 15.31
N ALA A 236 -5.56 -13.15 14.47
CA ALA A 236 -6.21 -12.96 13.18
C ALA A 236 -6.04 -14.20 12.29
N THR A 237 -4.83 -14.73 12.20
CA THR A 237 -4.52 -15.93 11.43
C THR A 237 -5.38 -17.12 11.87
N ASN A 238 -5.47 -17.37 13.18
CA ASN A 238 -6.28 -18.47 13.71
C ASN A 238 -7.79 -18.22 13.56
N TYR A 239 -8.24 -16.99 13.80
CA TYR A 239 -9.62 -16.56 13.61
C TYR A 239 -10.09 -16.84 12.17
N TRP A 240 -9.29 -16.44 11.17
CA TRP A 240 -9.61 -16.66 9.76
C TRP A 240 -9.54 -18.13 9.35
N LYS A 241 -8.64 -18.93 9.92
CA LYS A 241 -8.61 -20.39 9.70
C LYS A 241 -9.91 -21.04 10.15
N VAL A 242 -10.37 -20.73 11.37
CA VAL A 242 -11.64 -21.24 11.89
C VAL A 242 -12.82 -20.79 11.03
N PHE A 243 -12.85 -19.52 10.63
CA PHE A 243 -13.91 -19.00 9.77
C PHE A 243 -13.96 -19.68 8.39
N ARG A 244 -12.79 -19.92 7.75
CA ARG A 244 -12.71 -20.64 6.47
C ARG A 244 -13.21 -22.08 6.61
N LEU A 245 -12.82 -22.77 7.68
CA LEU A 245 -13.32 -24.12 7.97
C LEU A 245 -14.84 -24.11 8.15
N ALA A 246 -15.37 -23.22 8.99
CA ALA A 246 -16.81 -23.10 9.22
C ALA A 246 -17.59 -22.82 7.92
N LYS A 247 -17.06 -21.96 7.03
CA LYS A 247 -17.67 -21.70 5.71
C LYS A 247 -17.68 -22.95 4.83
N ALA A 248 -16.61 -23.75 4.83
CA ALA A 248 -16.55 -25.00 4.07
C ALA A 248 -17.58 -26.03 4.57
N PHE A 249 -17.85 -26.09 5.89
CA PHE A 249 -18.87 -26.98 6.47
C PHE A 249 -20.30 -26.53 6.18
N VAL A 250 -20.56 -25.22 6.06
CA VAL A 250 -21.92 -24.67 5.87
C VAL A 250 -22.35 -24.64 4.40
N VAL A 251 -21.42 -24.48 3.46
CA VAL A 251 -21.75 -24.33 2.02
C VAL A 251 -21.80 -25.68 1.28
N GLY A 252 -21.30 -26.77 1.87
CA GLY A 252 -21.20 -28.08 1.20
C GLY A 252 -20.26 -28.05 -0.01
N PRO A 253 -19.78 -29.21 -0.50
CA PRO A 253 -19.10 -29.24 -1.80
C PRO A 253 -20.11 -28.82 -2.87
N VAL A 254 -19.81 -27.75 -3.60
CA VAL A 254 -20.55 -27.43 -4.83
C VAL A 254 -20.25 -28.55 -5.83
N PRO A 255 -21.27 -29.22 -6.40
CA PRO A 255 -21.07 -30.25 -7.42
C PRO A 255 -20.43 -29.71 -8.70
#